data_AF-A0A954KK87-F1
#
_entry.id   AF-A0A954KK87-F1
#
_cell.length_a   1.000
_cell.length_b   1.000
_cell.length_c   1.000
_cell.angle_alpha   90.00
_cell.angle_beta   90.00
_cell.angle_gamma   90.00
#
_symmetry.space_group_name_H-M   'P 1'
#
loop_
_entity.id
_entity.type
_entity.pdbx_description
1 polymer ?
#
loop_
_entity_poly.entity_id
_entity_poly.type
_entity_poly.pdbx_seq_one_letter_code
_entity_poly.pdbx_strand_id
1 'polypeptide(L)'
;MDNQSVTGWIDQLSNGNSQAAEQLWRHISVRLQEFARQKLDPQIRRRYDEHDAANSAFHSLCRGLADGRIEAENRDALWGLLAVITSRKISAQRRRTNRQKRGGG
;
A
#
# COMPACT_ATOMS: atom_id res chain seq x y z
N MET A 1 17.77 1.88 17.93
CA MET A 1 17.95 0.70 17.05
C MET A 1 16.60 0.58 16.37
N ASP A 2 16.38 0.86 15.08
CA ASP A 2 16.96 0.27 13.86
C ASP A 2 16.51 1.10 12.64
N ASN A 3 17.24 2.16 12.27
CA ASN A 3 16.95 2.96 11.06
C ASN A 3 17.76 2.51 9.83
N GLN A 4 18.55 1.43 9.97
CA GLN A 4 19.54 0.98 8.99
C GLN A 4 18.97 -0.03 7.98
N SER A 5 17.79 -0.60 8.23
CA SER A 5 17.34 -1.81 7.52
C SER A 5 16.34 -1.56 6.40
N VAL A 6 15.54 -0.49 6.44
CA VAL A 6 14.49 -0.25 5.42
C VAL A 6 15.09 0.10 4.07
N THR A 7 16.10 0.98 4.03
CA THR A 7 16.76 1.37 2.78
C THR A 7 17.48 0.18 2.14
N GLY A 8 18.11 -0.68 2.95
CA GLY A 8 18.71 -1.93 2.49
C GLY A 8 17.68 -2.92 1.93
N TRP A 9 16.49 -3.00 2.52
CA TRP A 9 15.42 -3.84 1.97
C TRP A 9 14.87 -3.31 0.65
N ILE A 10 14.82 -1.99 0.45
CA ILE A 10 14.38 -1.38 -0.81
C ILE A 10 15.36 -1.73 -1.94
N ASP A 11 16.66 -1.59 -1.69
CA ASP A 11 17.70 -1.98 -2.65
C ASP A 11 17.63 -3.49 -2.99
N GLN A 12 17.47 -4.33 -1.97
CA GLN A 12 17.30 -5.77 -2.16
C GLN A 12 15.99 -6.13 -2.90
N LEU A 13 14.93 -5.35 -2.72
CA LEU A 13 13.66 -5.50 -3.44
C LEU A 13 13.83 -5.23 -4.95
N SER A 14 14.59 -4.21 -5.31
CA SER A 14 14.93 -3.93 -6.72
C SER A 14 15.75 -5.06 -7.35
N ASN A 15 16.55 -5.77 -6.55
CA ASN A 15 17.26 -6.98 -6.96
C ASN A 15 16.38 -8.25 -7.01
N GLY A 16 15.06 -8.14 -6.80
CA GLY A 16 14.12 -9.26 -6.83
C GLY A 16 14.15 -10.16 -5.59
N ASN A 17 14.78 -9.70 -4.50
CA ASN A 17 14.89 -10.49 -3.28
C ASN A 17 13.55 -10.51 -2.52
N SER A 18 12.87 -11.65 -2.59
CA SER A 18 11.56 -11.84 -1.98
C SER A 18 11.61 -11.86 -0.44
N GLN A 19 12.74 -12.24 0.17
CA GLN A 19 12.88 -12.20 1.63
C GLN A 19 12.87 -10.76 2.15
N ALA A 20 13.54 -9.84 1.46
CA ALA A 20 13.54 -8.43 1.81
C ALA A 20 12.12 -7.84 1.70
N ALA A 21 11.38 -8.24 0.66
CA ALA A 21 9.97 -7.87 0.49
C ALA A 21 9.10 -8.31 1.68
N GLU A 22 9.25 -9.56 2.14
CA GLU A 22 8.52 -10.08 3.30
C GLU A 22 8.87 -9.35 4.59
N GLN A 23 10.16 -9.06 4.84
CA GLN A 23 10.59 -8.34 6.03
C GLN A 23 10.04 -6.91 6.04
N LEU A 24 10.14 -6.23 4.90
CA LEU A 24 9.56 -4.90 4.73
C LEU A 24 8.05 -4.95 4.97
N TRP A 25 7.35 -5.90 4.34
CA TRP A 25 5.91 -6.09 4.50
C TRP A 25 5.52 -6.30 5.96
N ARG A 26 6.20 -7.18 6.71
CA ARG A 26 5.93 -7.39 8.14
C ARG A 26 6.03 -6.10 8.94
N HIS A 27 6.94 -5.20 8.59
CA HIS A 27 7.15 -3.94 9.29
C HIS A 27 6.13 -2.85 8.91
N ILE A 28 5.79 -2.73 7.61
CA ILE A 28 4.88 -1.68 7.13
C ILE A 28 3.41 -2.08 7.17
N SER A 29 3.09 -3.37 7.12
CA SER A 29 1.71 -3.87 6.94
C SER A 29 0.80 -3.45 8.08
N VAL A 30 1.24 -3.59 9.33
CA VAL A 30 0.48 -3.20 10.52
C VAL A 30 0.11 -1.72 10.44
N ARG A 31 1.11 -0.86 10.25
CA ARG A 31 0.94 0.59 10.19
C ARG A 31 0.09 1.01 8.98
N LEU A 32 0.21 0.30 7.85
CA LEU A 32 -0.53 0.57 6.63
C LEU A 32 -2.00 0.15 6.74
N GLN A 33 -2.27 -0.97 7.41
CA GLN A 33 -3.62 -1.41 7.73
C GLN A 33 -4.29 -0.44 8.69
N GLU A 34 -3.58 0.08 9.70
CA GLU A 34 -4.10 1.14 10.57
C GLU A 34 -4.41 2.43 9.81
N PHE A 35 -3.52 2.86 8.91
CA PHE A 35 -3.74 4.01 8.05
C PHE A 35 -4.94 3.81 7.11
N ALA A 36 -5.05 2.63 6.49
CA ALA A 36 -6.17 2.27 5.64
C ALA A 36 -7.47 2.23 6.45
N ARG A 37 -7.45 1.66 7.65
CA ARG A 37 -8.57 1.62 8.60
C ARG A 37 -9.09 3.00 8.97
N GLN A 38 -8.20 3.97 9.20
CA GLN A 38 -8.59 5.34 9.49
C GLN A 38 -9.20 6.05 8.29
N LYS A 39 -8.80 5.69 7.06
CA LYS A 39 -9.36 6.27 5.82
C LYS A 39 -10.57 5.53 5.26
N LEU A 40 -10.77 4.26 5.62
CA LEU A 40 -11.88 3.44 5.15
C LEU A 40 -13.14 3.81 5.89
N ASP A 41 -14.08 4.36 5.13
CA ASP A 41 -15.45 4.57 5.57
C ASP A 41 -16.08 3.20 5.91
N PRO A 42 -16.81 3.06 7.03
CA PRO A 42 -17.41 1.77 7.44
C PRO A 42 -18.29 1.16 6.35
N GLN A 43 -18.85 1.98 5.46
CA GLN A 43 -19.66 1.51 4.34
C GLN A 43 -18.85 0.82 3.22
N ILE A 44 -17.56 1.15 3.06
CA ILE A 44 -16.65 0.54 2.07
C ILE A 44 -16.05 -0.76 2.60
N ARG A 45 -15.79 -0.79 3.91
CA ARG A 45 -15.15 -1.91 4.61
C ARG A 45 -15.80 -3.25 4.32
N ARG A 46 -17.14 -3.29 4.19
CA ARG A 46 -17.90 -4.50 3.85
C ARG A 46 -17.49 -5.21 2.55
N ARG A 47 -16.80 -4.52 1.63
CA ARG A 47 -16.43 -5.06 0.31
C ARG A 47 -14.94 -4.89 -0.02
N TYR A 48 -14.21 -4.14 0.79
CA TYR A 48 -12.80 -3.82 0.59
C TYR A 48 -12.20 -3.50 1.95
N ASP A 49 -11.63 -4.53 2.57
CA ASP A 49 -11.01 -4.42 3.89
C ASP A 49 -9.65 -3.74 3.82
N GLU A 50 -9.18 -3.25 4.98
CA GLU A 50 -7.86 -2.64 5.15
C GLU A 50 -6.72 -3.52 4.61
N HIS A 51 -6.86 -4.84 4.73
CA HIS A 51 -5.86 -5.80 4.28
C HIS A 51 -5.75 -5.81 2.75
N ASP A 52 -6.88 -5.78 2.04
CA ASP A 52 -6.87 -5.79 0.57
C ASP A 52 -6.33 -4.47 0.01
N ALA A 53 -6.64 -3.35 0.68
CA ALA A 53 -6.07 -2.04 0.37
C ALA A 53 -4.55 -2.02 0.53
N ALA A 54 -4.06 -2.51 1.66
CA ALA A 54 -2.63 -2.57 1.99
C ALA A 54 -1.88 -3.49 1.03
N ASN A 55 -2.40 -4.70 0.79
CA ASN A 55 -1.77 -5.70 -0.09
C ASN A 55 -1.73 -5.21 -1.54
N SER A 56 -2.83 -4.66 -2.04
CA SER A 56 -2.88 -4.06 -3.37
C SER A 56 -1.92 -2.88 -3.53
N ALA A 57 -1.74 -2.06 -2.49
CA ALA A 57 -0.80 -0.94 -2.52
C ALA A 57 0.65 -1.44 -2.56
N PHE A 58 0.98 -2.42 -1.72
CA PHE A 58 2.31 -3.04 -1.68
C PHE A 58 2.67 -3.73 -2.99
N HIS A 59 1.75 -4.49 -3.59
CA HIS A 59 1.98 -5.11 -4.90
C HIS A 59 2.22 -4.08 -6.01
N SER A 60 1.50 -2.95 -5.97
CA SER A 60 1.70 -1.86 -6.94
C SER A 60 3.06 -1.19 -6.77
N LEU A 61 3.50 -1.03 -5.52
CA LEU A 61 4.82 -0.49 -5.18
C LEU A 61 5.93 -1.45 -5.64
N CYS A 62 5.88 -2.72 -5.26
CA CYS A 62 6.87 -3.73 -5.61
C CYS A 62 7.03 -3.84 -7.13
N ARG A 63 5.90 -3.85 -7.86
CA ARG A 63 5.92 -3.83 -9.34
C ARG A 63 6.55 -2.56 -9.89
N GLY A 64 6.28 -1.40 -9.28
CA GLY A 64 6.86 -0.13 -9.71
C GLY A 64 8.37 -0.04 -9.46
N LEU A 65 8.84 -0.59 -8.35
CA LEU A 65 10.27 -0.72 -8.01
C LEU A 65 10.97 -1.68 -8.98
N ALA A 66 10.39 -2.86 -9.21
CA ALA A 66 10.95 -3.86 -10.13
C ALA A 66 11.02 -3.37 -11.59
N ASP A 67 10.07 -2.53 -12.01
CA ASP A 67 10.03 -1.93 -13.35
C ASP A 67 10.84 -0.62 -13.45
N GLY A 68 11.51 -0.20 -12.36
CA GLY A 68 12.27 1.05 -12.30
C GLY A 68 11.43 2.33 -12.49
N ARG A 69 10.09 2.23 -12.40
CA ARG A 69 9.16 3.36 -12.54
C ARG A 69 9.01 4.18 -11.26
N ILE A 70 9.24 3.53 -10.13
CA ILE A 70 9.14 4.12 -8.81
C ILE A 70 10.47 3.86 -8.13
N GLU A 71 11.09 4.91 -7.60
CA GLU A 71 12.28 4.80 -6.78
C GLU A 71 11.95 5.31 -5.38
N ALA A 72 12.43 4.61 -4.36
CA ALA A 72 12.21 5.00 -2.98
C ALA A 72 13.57 5.12 -2.29
N GLU A 73 14.11 6.34 -2.25
CA GLU A 73 15.43 6.59 -1.68
C GLU A 73 15.49 6.33 -0.17
N ASN A 74 14.36 6.49 0.52
CA ASN A 74 14.28 6.41 1.98
C ASN A 74 12.93 5.86 2.44
N ARG A 75 12.87 5.46 3.72
CA ARG A 75 11.65 4.98 4.39
C ARG A 75 10.49 5.98 4.27
N ASP A 76 10.74 7.27 4.40
CA ASP A 76 9.70 8.30 4.32
C ASP A 76 9.14 8.44 2.89
N ALA A 77 10.00 8.36 1.87
CA ALA A 77 9.57 8.36 0.47
C ALA A 77 8.73 7.11 0.16
N LEU A 78 9.18 5.94 0.60
CA LEU A 78 8.46 4.68 0.49
C LEU A 78 7.08 4.78 1.16
N TRP A 79 7.03 5.31 2.38
CA TRP A 79 5.80 5.47 3.13
C TRP A 79 4.85 6.47 2.45
N GLY A 80 5.37 7.58 1.95
CA GLY A 80 4.61 8.57 1.18
C GLY A 80 3.95 7.93 -0.06
N LEU A 81 4.71 7.12 -0.81
CA LEU A 81 4.21 6.39 -1.97
C LEU A 81 3.10 5.39 -1.57
N LEU A 82 3.33 4.59 -0.53
CA LEU A 82 2.33 3.65 -0.01
C LEU A 82 1.05 4.36 0.44
N ALA A 83 1.18 5.45 1.18
CA ALA A 83 0.05 6.24 1.65
C ALA A 83 -0.74 6.83 0.47
N VAL A 84 -0.05 7.35 -0.56
CA VAL A 84 -0.69 7.88 -1.78
C VAL A 84 -1.43 6.78 -2.54
N ILE A 85 -0.78 5.63 -2.79
CA ILE A 85 -1.38 4.52 -3.53
C ILE A 85 -2.60 3.98 -2.76
N THR A 86 -2.46 3.78 -1.45
CA THR A 86 -3.55 3.30 -0.57
C THR A 86 -4.72 4.27 -0.58
N SER A 87 -4.45 5.58 -0.41
CA SER A 87 -5.49 6.61 -0.45
C SER A 87 -6.19 6.70 -1.81
N ARG A 88 -5.46 6.54 -2.92
CA ARG A 88 -6.02 6.50 -4.28
C ARG A 88 -6.92 5.28 -4.47
N LYS A 89 -6.51 4.10 -4.00
CA LYS A 89 -7.31 2.86 -4.08
C LYS A 89 -8.60 2.97 -3.24
N ILE A 90 -8.51 3.45 -2.00
CA ILE A 90 -9.68 3.69 -1.14
C ILE A 90 -10.64 4.69 -1.80
N SER A 91 -10.11 5.79 -2.36
CA SER A 91 -10.93 6.80 -3.03
C SER A 91 -11.59 6.26 -4.31
N ALA A 92 -10.88 5.44 -5.09
CA ALA A 92 -11.42 4.76 -6.25
C ALA A 92 -12.57 3.80 -5.86
N GLN A 93 -12.39 3.04 -4.78
CA GLN A 93 -13.41 2.14 -4.26
C GLN A 93 -14.64 2.90 -3.75
N ARG A 94 -14.44 4.05 -3.08
CA ARG A 94 -15.52 4.95 -2.66
C ARG A 94 -16.35 5.46 -3.82
N ARG A 95 -15.70 5.85 -4.92
CA ARG A 95 -16.40 6.25 -6.15
C ARG A 95 -17.20 5.10 -6.76
N ARG A 96 -16.64 3.88 -6.75
CA ARG A 96 -17.26 2.69 -7.35
C ARG A 96 -18.52 2.26 -6.59
N THR A 97 -18.49 2.26 -5.27
CA THR A 97 -19.66 1.94 -4.42
C THR A 97 -20.73 3.03 -4.48
N ASN A 98 -20.34 4.32 -4.51
CA ASN A 98 -21.31 5.42 -4.64
C ASN A 98 -21.98 5.42 -6.02
N ARG A 99 -21.27 5.05 -7.10
CA ARG A 99 -21.85 4.90 -8.44
C ARG A 99 -22.81 3.71 -8.53
N GLN A 100 -22.51 2.58 -7.88
CA GLN A 100 -23.40 1.41 -7.83
C GLN A 100 -24.72 1.69 -7.09
N LYS A 101 -24.71 2.59 -6.08
CA LYS A 101 -25.92 2.97 -5.35
C LYS A 101 -26.85 3.95 -6.11
N ARG A 102 -26.39 4.57 -7.20
CA ARG A 102 -27.18 5.54 -7.99
C ARG A 102 -27.77 4.95 -9.29
N GLY A 103 -27.57 3.65 -9.53
CA GLY A 103 -28.08 2.95 -10.72
C GLY A 103 -29.04 1.80 -10.42
N GLY A 104 -29.46 1.62 -9.17
CA GLY A 104 -30.53 0.69 -8.82
C GLY A 104 -31.84 1.45 -8.70
N GLY A 105 -32.62 1.44 -9.78
CA GLY A 105 -34.07 1.60 -9.69
C GLY A 105 -34.73 0.32 -9.20
#